data_AF-A0A9Q9V5U0-F1
#
_entry.id   AF-A0A9Q9V5U0-F1
#
_cell.length_a   1.000
_cell.length_b   1.000
_cell.length_c   1.000
_cell.angle_alpha   90.00
_cell.angle_beta   90.00
_cell.angle_gamma   90.00
#
_symmetry.space_group_name_H-M   'P 1'
#
loop_
_entity.id
_entity.type
_entity.pdbx_description
1 polymer ?
#
loop_
_entity_poly.entity_id
_entity_poly.type
_entity_poly.pdbx_seq_one_letter_code
_entity_poly.pdbx_strand_id
1 'polypeptide(L)'
;MILEGGQIHANPRTKLHSSHSPPEHCLFTLNLMNLLKRATFIFSERPLSLALVIERSFSLGTAAVDNVIPLVRNTIPPLTSKKHKGQDGRIGIIGGCQEYTGAPFFAAISALKVGADLSHVFCTKDAAPVIKSYSPELIVHPVLDSPNAVEEIEKWLPRLHSLVVGPGLGREDMLLKNAKEIIERSKLRGIPIIIDADGLWLVAKEPSVIQGYQRGILTPNFMEFTRLYEAMHHEPLDSTDHKRSAQQLSIAMGHLTLVLKGEEDIITDGKNMLTCSQEGSGRRCGGQGDLLSGSLGVFAHWAFSSPPDAVKGMNPSLVAAFGATYLTRQCNRQAFHKHSRSTSTSDMIQEISSAFKKLFES
;
A
#
# COMPACT_ATOMS: atom_id res chain seq x y z
N MET A 1 24.49 49.03 14.58
CA MET A 1 25.50 48.56 15.55
C MET A 1 25.49 49.56 16.70
N ILE A 2 25.29 49.08 17.95
CA ILE A 2 25.33 49.81 19.25
C ILE A 2 24.05 50.67 19.51
N LEU A 3 23.08 50.23 20.33
CA LEU A 3 22.97 50.23 21.83
C LEU A 3 22.95 51.68 22.40
N GLU A 4 22.20 52.13 23.41
CA GLU A 4 21.24 51.57 24.39
C GLU A 4 20.67 52.77 25.21
N GLY A 5 19.70 52.51 26.10
CA GLY A 5 19.41 53.32 27.31
C GLY A 5 18.26 54.33 27.15
N GLY A 6 17.33 54.54 28.09
CA GLY A 6 17.13 54.16 29.50
C GLY A 6 15.98 55.08 29.98
N GLN A 7 14.93 54.59 30.65
CA GLN A 7 14.80 54.35 32.09
C GLN A 7 13.99 55.46 32.85
N ILE A 8 12.98 55.00 33.62
CA ILE A 8 12.42 55.43 34.93
C ILE A 8 11.66 56.76 35.16
N HIS A 9 10.46 56.64 35.77
CA HIS A 9 10.07 57.19 37.09
C HIS A 9 8.70 56.58 37.52
N ALA A 10 8.55 55.88 38.66
CA ALA A 10 8.35 56.35 40.06
C ALA A 10 6.97 57.05 40.27
N ASN A 11 6.13 56.84 41.29
CA ASN A 11 6.10 56.08 42.55
C ASN A 11 4.62 56.20 43.11
N PRO A 12 4.28 56.08 44.41
CA PRO A 12 3.30 55.11 44.95
C PRO A 12 2.08 55.79 45.65
N ARG A 13 1.16 55.02 46.28
CA ARG A 13 0.54 55.34 47.59
C ARG A 13 -0.54 54.34 48.07
N THR A 14 -0.34 53.82 49.31
CA THR A 14 -1.26 53.69 50.49
C THR A 14 -2.66 53.07 50.35
N LYS A 15 -3.31 52.47 51.37
CA LYS A 15 -3.04 51.78 52.65
C LYS A 15 -4.43 51.27 53.13
N LEU A 16 -4.46 50.15 53.86
CA LEU A 16 -5.43 49.68 54.88
C LEU A 16 -6.88 49.19 54.55
N HIS A 17 -7.12 47.95 55.02
CA HIS A 17 -8.27 47.36 55.75
C HIS A 17 -9.72 47.76 55.46
N SER A 18 -10.56 46.78 55.10
CA SER A 18 -11.59 46.20 55.99
C SER A 18 -12.45 45.11 55.30
N SER A 19 -12.67 44.03 56.04
CA SER A 19 -13.77 43.05 55.97
C SER A 19 -14.86 43.22 54.89
N HIS A 20 -14.92 42.29 53.94
CA HIS A 20 -16.17 41.83 53.30
C HIS A 20 -15.97 40.39 52.79
N SER A 21 -16.86 39.50 53.21
CA SER A 21 -17.01 38.12 52.75
C SER A 21 -17.39 38.06 51.25
N PRO A 22 -16.75 37.22 50.43
CA PRO A 22 -17.24 36.88 49.10
C PRO A 22 -17.87 35.46 49.04
N PRO A 23 -18.65 35.18 47.99
CA PRO A 23 -19.71 34.19 47.98
C PRO A 23 -19.25 32.80 47.55
N GLU A 24 -20.15 31.83 47.77
CA GLU A 24 -20.08 30.44 47.35
C GLU A 24 -19.74 30.27 45.85
N HIS A 25 -18.45 30.14 45.51
CA HIS A 25 -17.98 29.47 44.30
C HIS A 25 -16.55 28.96 44.52
N CYS A 26 -16.37 28.14 45.56
CA CYS A 26 -15.11 27.42 45.78
C CYS A 26 -15.38 26.01 46.31
N LEU A 27 -16.30 25.29 45.65
CA LEU A 27 -16.61 23.88 45.94
C LEU A 27 -16.55 22.97 44.71
N PHE A 28 -16.07 23.47 43.56
CA PHE A 28 -15.94 22.67 42.34
C PHE A 28 -14.51 22.37 41.90
N THR A 29 -13.49 22.94 42.54
CA THR A 29 -12.08 22.75 42.14
C THR A 29 -11.25 21.87 43.07
N LEU A 30 -11.79 21.44 44.22
CA LEU A 30 -11.11 20.51 45.14
C LEU A 30 -11.55 19.04 45.01
N ASN A 31 -12.60 18.74 44.24
CA ASN A 31 -13.02 17.37 43.95
C ASN A 31 -12.44 16.77 42.66
N LEU A 32 -11.87 17.59 41.76
CA LEU A 32 -11.31 17.09 40.50
C LEU A 32 -9.85 16.62 40.63
N MET A 33 -9.04 17.27 41.50
CA MET A 33 -7.64 16.86 41.73
C MET A 33 -7.50 15.59 42.59
N ASN A 34 -8.51 15.26 43.42
CA ASN A 34 -8.53 14.00 44.17
C ASN A 34 -9.12 12.82 43.37
N LEU A 35 -9.93 13.09 42.33
CA LEU A 35 -10.34 12.07 41.36
C LEU A 35 -9.19 11.70 40.41
N LEU A 36 -8.36 12.67 40.02
CA LEU A 36 -7.20 12.46 39.14
C LEU A 36 -6.01 11.76 39.81
N LYS A 37 -5.88 11.84 41.16
CA LYS A 37 -4.87 11.08 41.92
C LYS A 37 -5.29 9.67 42.33
N ARG A 38 -6.60 9.33 42.23
CA ARG A 38 -7.10 7.96 42.43
C ARG A 38 -7.29 7.19 41.12
N ALA A 39 -7.38 7.87 39.98
CA ALA A 39 -7.41 7.23 38.66
C ALA A 39 -6.02 6.79 38.15
N THR A 40 -4.93 7.20 38.83
CA THR A 40 -3.54 6.87 38.47
C THR A 40 -3.00 5.59 39.14
N PHE A 41 -3.85 4.81 39.82
CA PHE A 41 -3.40 3.61 40.55
C PHE A 41 -4.19 2.32 40.28
N ILE A 42 -5.01 2.27 39.22
CA ILE A 42 -5.68 1.05 38.77
C ILE A 42 -5.70 1.02 37.24
N PHE A 43 -4.53 0.86 36.62
CA PHE A 43 -4.36 0.27 35.29
C PHE A 43 -2.89 -0.14 35.16
N SER A 44 -2.48 -1.08 36.01
CA SER A 44 -1.33 -1.95 35.74
C SER A 44 -1.86 -3.19 35.02
N GLU A 45 -2.47 -3.00 33.84
CA GLU A 45 -2.56 -4.11 32.90
C GLU A 45 -1.20 -4.18 32.20
N ARG A 46 -0.47 -5.26 32.48
CA ARG A 46 0.69 -5.65 31.69
C ARG A 46 0.28 -5.56 30.22
N PRO A 47 1.10 -4.99 29.31
CA PRO A 47 0.82 -5.16 27.90
C PRO A 47 0.70 -6.68 27.69
N LEU A 48 -0.46 -7.16 27.23
CA LEU A 48 -0.54 -8.50 26.68
C LEU A 48 0.63 -8.60 25.72
N SER A 49 1.57 -9.51 25.99
CA SER A 49 2.77 -9.58 25.16
C SER A 49 2.29 -9.73 23.72
N LEU A 50 2.84 -8.93 22.81
CA LEU A 50 2.54 -9.00 21.39
C LEU A 50 2.60 -10.47 20.92
N ALA A 51 3.50 -11.25 21.51
CA ALA A 51 3.60 -12.70 21.37
C ALA A 51 2.30 -13.48 21.68
N LEU A 52 1.57 -13.17 22.75
CA LEU A 52 0.34 -13.87 23.15
C LEU A 52 -0.87 -13.48 22.28
N VAL A 53 -0.88 -12.24 21.77
CA VAL A 53 -1.83 -11.80 20.73
C VAL A 53 -1.54 -12.53 19.42
N ILE A 54 -0.27 -12.62 19.02
CA ILE A 54 0.17 -13.33 17.82
C ILE A 54 -0.13 -14.83 17.89
N GLU A 55 0.12 -15.50 19.02
CA GLU A 55 -0.21 -16.92 19.21
C GLU A 55 -1.72 -17.21 19.06
N ARG A 56 -2.57 -16.34 19.61
CA ARG A 56 -4.03 -16.43 19.41
C ARG A 56 -4.44 -16.15 17.97
N SER A 57 -3.78 -15.22 17.27
CA SER A 57 -4.02 -14.96 15.84
C SER A 57 -3.54 -16.10 14.94
N PHE A 58 -2.46 -16.81 15.30
CA PHE A 58 -1.98 -17.99 14.57
C PHE A 58 -2.98 -19.15 14.60
N SER A 59 -3.81 -19.22 15.65
CA SER A 59 -4.88 -20.22 15.78
C SER A 59 -6.13 -19.88 14.96
N LEU A 60 -6.24 -18.65 14.43
CA LEU A 60 -7.34 -18.18 13.59
C LEU A 60 -6.97 -18.27 12.10
N GLY A 61 -7.01 -19.51 11.59
CA GLY A 61 -7.41 -19.83 10.23
C GLY A 61 -6.45 -19.51 9.08
N THR A 62 -5.57 -20.45 8.73
CA THR A 62 -5.18 -20.63 7.33
C THR A 62 -6.42 -21.01 6.53
N ALA A 63 -6.98 -20.08 5.76
CA ALA A 63 -8.04 -20.41 4.83
C ALA A 63 -7.45 -21.19 3.64
N ALA A 64 -8.02 -22.35 3.34
CA ALA A 64 -7.59 -23.14 2.17
C ALA A 64 -7.77 -22.34 0.88
N VAL A 65 -6.79 -22.44 -0.03
CA VAL A 65 -6.72 -21.80 -1.36
C VAL A 65 -8.04 -21.94 -2.14
N ASP A 66 -8.65 -23.13 -2.10
CA ASP A 66 -9.89 -23.44 -2.84
C ASP A 66 -11.10 -22.60 -2.38
N ASN A 67 -11.05 -22.08 -1.14
CA ASN A 67 -12.13 -21.25 -0.60
C ASN A 67 -12.02 -19.77 -1.05
N VAL A 68 -10.86 -19.35 -1.56
CA VAL A 68 -10.61 -17.93 -1.92
C VAL A 68 -10.89 -17.66 -3.39
N ILE A 69 -10.64 -18.62 -4.29
CA ILE A 69 -10.89 -18.46 -5.74
C ILE A 69 -12.33 -18.01 -6.04
N PRO A 70 -13.38 -18.60 -5.43
CA PRO A 70 -14.76 -18.13 -5.63
C PRO A 70 -14.96 -16.68 -5.18
N LEU A 71 -14.28 -16.24 -4.12
CA LEU A 71 -14.33 -14.85 -3.65
C LEU A 71 -13.72 -13.92 -4.69
N VAL A 72 -12.55 -14.27 -5.25
CA VAL A 72 -11.92 -13.50 -6.33
C VAL A 72 -12.87 -13.37 -7.51
N ARG A 73 -13.47 -14.48 -7.97
CA ARG A 73 -14.44 -14.48 -9.09
C ARG A 73 -15.63 -13.55 -8.83
N ASN A 74 -16.17 -13.55 -7.61
CA ASN A 74 -17.29 -12.68 -7.24
C ASN A 74 -16.94 -11.18 -7.29
N THR A 75 -15.67 -10.82 -7.18
CA THR A 75 -15.23 -9.42 -7.27
C THR A 75 -15.08 -8.93 -8.71
N ILE A 76 -14.90 -9.83 -9.67
CA ILE A 76 -14.65 -9.47 -11.07
C ILE A 76 -15.94 -8.95 -11.71
N PRO A 77 -15.93 -7.74 -12.30
CA PRO A 77 -17.11 -7.20 -12.95
C PRO A 77 -17.49 -8.02 -14.20
N PRO A 78 -18.79 -8.26 -14.44
CA PRO A 78 -19.21 -8.90 -15.68
C PRO A 78 -18.98 -7.97 -16.88
N LEU A 79 -18.53 -8.54 -18.00
CA LEU A 79 -18.47 -7.82 -19.27
C LEU A 79 -19.89 -7.51 -19.75
N THR A 80 -20.20 -6.23 -19.90
CA THR A 80 -21.53 -5.78 -20.32
C THR A 80 -21.44 -4.57 -21.24
N SER A 81 -22.29 -4.54 -22.27
CA SER A 81 -22.42 -3.41 -23.20
C SER A 81 -23.06 -2.16 -22.57
N LYS A 82 -23.56 -2.27 -21.33
CA LYS A 82 -24.23 -1.15 -20.61
C LYS A 82 -23.24 -0.20 -19.94
N LYS A 83 -21.98 -0.60 -19.77
CA LYS A 83 -20.96 0.22 -19.14
C LYS A 83 -20.23 1.09 -20.16
N HIS A 84 -19.75 2.23 -19.72
CA HIS A 84 -18.93 3.15 -20.51
C HIS A 84 -17.45 3.05 -20.14
N LYS A 85 -16.59 3.44 -21.09
CA LYS A 85 -15.13 3.40 -20.94
C LYS A 85 -14.66 4.05 -19.64
N GLY A 86 -13.88 3.31 -18.87
CA GLY A 86 -13.26 3.75 -17.61
C GLY A 86 -14.06 3.37 -16.37
N GLN A 87 -15.18 2.65 -16.48
CA GLN A 87 -15.96 2.21 -15.31
C GLN A 87 -15.37 0.97 -14.64
N ASP A 88 -14.64 0.13 -15.38
CA ASP A 88 -14.09 -1.14 -14.87
C ASP A 88 -12.58 -1.08 -14.56
N GLY A 89 -11.96 0.10 -14.68
CA GLY A 89 -10.62 0.31 -14.13
C GLY A 89 -9.85 1.46 -14.79
N ARG A 90 -9.55 2.49 -13.99
CA ARG A 90 -8.58 3.54 -14.33
C ARG A 90 -7.40 3.41 -13.37
N ILE A 91 -6.34 2.75 -13.83
CA ILE A 91 -5.19 2.41 -12.97
C ILE A 91 -4.07 3.43 -13.20
N GLY A 92 -3.54 4.01 -12.13
CA GLY A 92 -2.40 4.91 -12.20
C GLY A 92 -1.12 4.21 -11.75
N ILE A 93 -0.03 4.39 -12.47
CA ILE A 93 1.31 3.89 -12.15
C ILE A 93 2.19 5.11 -11.91
N ILE A 94 2.73 5.25 -10.71
CA ILE A 94 3.72 6.26 -10.33
C ILE A 94 5.10 5.62 -10.35
N GLY A 95 5.91 5.98 -11.32
CA GLY A 95 7.25 5.43 -11.49
C GLY A 95 7.83 5.74 -12.87
N GLY A 96 8.97 5.16 -13.20
CA GLY A 96 9.70 5.45 -14.43
C GLY A 96 10.62 6.66 -14.31
N CYS A 97 11.85 6.41 -13.92
CA CYS A 97 12.99 7.32 -14.06
C CYS A 97 13.75 7.07 -15.37
N GLN A 98 14.82 7.84 -15.58
CA GLN A 98 15.65 7.79 -16.79
C GLN A 98 16.15 6.37 -17.11
N GLU A 99 16.52 5.60 -16.09
CA GLU A 99 17.08 4.25 -16.24
C GLU A 99 16.02 3.15 -16.33
N TYR A 100 14.89 3.30 -15.63
CA TYR A 100 13.93 2.22 -15.41
C TYR A 100 12.59 2.46 -16.11
N THR A 101 12.61 2.44 -17.43
CA THR A 101 11.41 2.62 -18.28
C THR A 101 10.58 1.34 -18.46
N GLY A 102 11.20 0.16 -18.35
CA GLY A 102 10.52 -1.13 -18.53
C GLY A 102 9.56 -1.50 -17.41
N ALA A 103 9.94 -1.23 -16.16
CA ALA A 103 9.13 -1.54 -14.98
C ALA A 103 7.73 -0.88 -14.97
N PRO A 104 7.60 0.45 -15.15
CA PRO A 104 6.28 1.09 -15.22
C PRO A 104 5.48 0.63 -16.44
N PHE A 105 6.13 0.31 -17.57
CA PHE A 105 5.47 -0.29 -18.72
C PHE A 105 4.86 -1.65 -18.38
N PHE A 106 5.62 -2.55 -17.77
CA PHE A 106 5.15 -3.89 -17.40
C PHE A 106 3.99 -3.84 -16.41
N ALA A 107 4.04 -2.96 -15.41
CA ALA A 107 2.90 -2.74 -14.52
C ALA A 107 1.68 -2.23 -15.28
N ALA A 108 1.86 -1.21 -16.13
CA ALA A 108 0.76 -0.56 -16.83
C ALA A 108 0.08 -1.45 -17.88
N ILE A 109 0.86 -2.19 -18.67
CA ILE A 109 0.32 -3.09 -19.69
C ILE A 109 -0.32 -4.32 -19.07
N SER A 110 0.20 -4.81 -17.94
CA SER A 110 -0.42 -5.93 -17.21
C SER A 110 -1.79 -5.53 -16.70
N ALA A 111 -1.95 -4.32 -16.14
CA ALA A 111 -3.25 -3.81 -15.75
C ALA A 111 -4.26 -3.83 -16.92
N LEU A 112 -3.87 -3.34 -18.11
CA LEU A 112 -4.74 -3.41 -19.30
C LEU A 112 -5.08 -4.85 -19.70
N LYS A 113 -4.09 -5.74 -19.71
CA LYS A 113 -4.29 -7.14 -20.11
C LYS A 113 -5.13 -7.94 -19.12
N VAL A 114 -5.13 -7.57 -17.83
CA VAL A 114 -6.04 -8.15 -16.82
C VAL A 114 -7.48 -7.69 -17.03
N GLY A 115 -7.68 -6.43 -17.43
CA GLY A 115 -9.01 -5.89 -17.72
C GLY A 115 -9.25 -4.45 -17.29
N ALA A 116 -8.21 -3.67 -16.97
CA ALA A 116 -8.39 -2.24 -16.80
C ALA A 116 -8.83 -1.59 -18.12
N ASP A 117 -9.81 -0.70 -18.04
CA ASP A 117 -10.25 0.10 -19.19
C ASP A 117 -9.19 1.12 -19.64
N LEU A 118 -8.44 1.67 -18.69
CA LEU A 118 -7.41 2.69 -18.90
C LEU A 118 -6.26 2.51 -17.92
N SER A 119 -5.04 2.71 -18.43
CA SER A 119 -3.81 2.64 -17.65
C SER A 119 -3.00 3.91 -17.89
N HIS A 120 -2.71 4.61 -16.80
CA HIS A 120 -2.01 5.89 -16.78
C HIS A 120 -0.62 5.69 -16.17
N VAL A 121 0.43 6.16 -16.85
CA VAL A 121 1.79 6.14 -16.32
C VAL A 121 2.24 7.57 -16.05
N PHE A 122 2.51 7.90 -14.79
CA PHE A 122 3.09 9.16 -14.38
C PHE A 122 4.57 8.94 -14.13
N CYS A 123 5.40 9.47 -15.02
CA CYS A 123 6.82 9.21 -15.09
C CYS A 123 7.62 10.50 -15.31
N THR A 124 8.94 10.37 -15.21
CA THR A 124 9.86 11.45 -15.55
C THR A 124 9.77 11.82 -17.02
N LYS A 125 10.12 13.06 -17.35
CA LYS A 125 10.03 13.58 -18.72
C LYS A 125 10.81 12.73 -19.72
N ASP A 126 12.00 12.28 -19.33
CA ASP A 126 12.91 11.54 -20.21
C ASP A 126 12.54 10.06 -20.36
N ALA A 127 11.84 9.48 -19.37
CA ALA A 127 11.30 8.12 -19.48
C ALA A 127 10.12 8.03 -20.46
N ALA A 128 9.34 9.11 -20.59
CA ALA A 128 8.06 9.07 -21.29
C ALA A 128 8.13 8.71 -22.79
N PRO A 129 9.07 9.24 -23.60
CA PRO A 129 9.17 8.85 -25.01
C PRO A 129 9.40 7.34 -25.19
N VAL A 130 10.24 6.75 -24.34
CA VAL A 130 10.56 5.32 -24.37
C VAL A 130 9.33 4.50 -24.00
N ILE A 131 8.64 4.83 -22.89
CA ILE A 131 7.43 4.12 -22.45
C ILE A 131 6.32 4.21 -23.52
N LYS A 132 6.11 5.39 -24.12
CA LYS A 132 5.14 5.60 -25.21
C LYS A 132 5.46 4.75 -26.45
N SER A 133 6.73 4.47 -26.70
CA SER A 133 7.13 3.65 -27.86
C SER A 133 6.82 2.16 -27.69
N TYR A 134 6.66 1.68 -26.46
CA TYR A 134 6.35 0.27 -26.19
C TYR A 134 4.89 -0.10 -26.47
N SER A 135 3.95 0.84 -26.32
CA SER A 135 2.51 0.58 -26.52
C SER A 135 1.73 1.88 -26.77
N PRO A 136 0.94 1.96 -27.86
CA PRO A 136 0.04 3.09 -28.09
C PRO A 136 -1.18 3.15 -27.16
N GLU A 137 -1.46 2.08 -26.41
CA GLU A 137 -2.61 1.98 -25.51
C GLU A 137 -2.41 2.71 -24.17
N LEU A 138 -1.16 2.91 -23.74
CA LEU A 138 -0.83 3.55 -22.47
C LEU A 138 -0.98 5.07 -22.53
N ILE A 139 -1.59 5.66 -21.49
CA ILE A 139 -1.68 7.12 -21.34
C ILE A 139 -0.50 7.58 -20.47
N VAL A 140 0.55 8.09 -21.10
CA VAL A 140 1.81 8.43 -20.42
C VAL A 140 1.93 9.94 -20.17
N HIS A 141 2.07 10.30 -18.90
CA HIS A 141 2.16 11.66 -18.36
C HIS A 141 3.60 11.97 -17.90
N PRO A 142 4.36 12.79 -18.66
CA PRO A 142 5.75 13.17 -18.35
C PRO A 142 5.79 14.32 -17.33
N VAL A 143 5.41 14.06 -16.07
CA VAL A 143 5.23 15.11 -15.06
C VAL A 143 5.87 14.82 -13.72
N LEU A 144 6.41 13.62 -13.48
CA LEU A 144 6.82 13.17 -12.14
C LEU A 144 8.03 13.93 -11.57
N ASP A 145 8.87 14.47 -12.44
CA ASP A 145 10.05 15.30 -12.16
C ASP A 145 9.79 16.81 -12.36
N SER A 146 8.54 17.21 -12.66
CA SER A 146 8.17 18.61 -12.79
C SER A 146 8.22 19.34 -11.44
N PRO A 147 8.56 20.64 -11.40
CA PRO A 147 8.47 21.45 -10.18
C PRO A 147 7.08 21.44 -9.51
N ASN A 148 6.02 21.22 -10.30
CA ASN A 148 4.62 21.11 -9.85
C ASN A 148 4.03 19.70 -10.08
N ALA A 149 4.88 18.67 -10.01
CA ALA A 149 4.50 17.28 -10.28
C ALA A 149 3.27 16.83 -9.49
N VAL A 150 3.25 17.13 -8.19
CA VAL A 150 2.16 16.75 -7.29
C VAL A 150 0.85 17.37 -7.74
N GLU A 151 0.82 18.67 -8.02
CA GLU A 151 -0.38 19.39 -8.43
C GLU A 151 -0.90 18.91 -9.78
N GLU A 152 -0.01 18.59 -10.74
CA GLU A 152 -0.41 18.03 -12.03
C GLU A 152 -1.00 16.63 -11.90
N ILE A 153 -0.42 15.77 -11.06
CA ILE A 153 -0.91 14.41 -10.82
C ILE A 153 -2.20 14.43 -10.00
N GLU A 154 -2.33 15.35 -9.05
CA GLU A 154 -3.52 15.50 -8.20
C GLU A 154 -4.80 15.73 -9.03
N LYS A 155 -4.70 16.44 -10.17
CA LYS A 155 -5.82 16.64 -11.11
C LYS A 155 -6.37 15.32 -11.67
N TRP A 156 -5.56 14.27 -11.71
CA TRP A 156 -5.94 12.95 -12.20
C TRP A 156 -6.48 12.03 -11.11
N LEU A 157 -6.04 12.19 -9.86
CA LEU A 157 -6.42 11.30 -8.76
C LEU A 157 -7.95 11.08 -8.64
N PRO A 158 -8.85 12.08 -8.80
CA PRO A 158 -10.30 11.84 -8.75
C PRO A 158 -10.83 10.87 -9.80
N ARG A 159 -10.08 10.63 -10.88
CA ARG A 159 -10.45 9.71 -11.96
C ARG A 159 -9.85 8.32 -11.76
N LEU A 160 -8.80 8.18 -10.97
CA LEU A 160 -8.11 6.89 -10.78
C LEU A 160 -8.87 6.04 -9.76
N HIS A 161 -8.95 4.74 -10.05
CA HIS A 161 -9.60 3.76 -9.20
C HIS A 161 -8.63 2.99 -8.31
N SER A 162 -7.35 2.94 -8.68
CA SER A 162 -6.26 2.48 -7.85
C SER A 162 -4.93 3.06 -8.33
N LEU A 163 -3.93 3.02 -7.46
CA LEU A 163 -2.60 3.53 -7.71
C LEU A 163 -1.56 2.45 -7.43
N VAL A 164 -0.59 2.29 -8.33
CA VAL A 164 0.61 1.47 -8.14
C VAL A 164 1.79 2.43 -8.04
N VAL A 165 2.57 2.35 -6.96
CA VAL A 165 3.69 3.27 -6.72
C VAL A 165 4.98 2.47 -6.56
N GLY A 166 5.99 2.86 -7.35
CA GLY A 166 7.34 2.33 -7.22
C GLY A 166 7.96 1.64 -8.43
N PRO A 167 7.22 1.03 -9.39
CA PRO A 167 7.81 0.41 -10.59
C PRO A 167 8.73 1.38 -11.34
N GLY A 168 10.04 1.18 -11.23
CA GLY A 168 11.06 2.05 -11.82
C GLY A 168 11.07 3.48 -11.29
N LEU A 169 10.57 3.75 -10.08
CA LEU A 169 10.51 5.11 -9.51
C LEU A 169 11.90 5.73 -9.33
N GLY A 170 12.91 4.91 -9.04
CA GLY A 170 14.24 5.40 -8.66
C GLY A 170 14.26 5.89 -7.22
N ARG A 171 15.42 6.40 -6.80
CA ARG A 171 15.69 6.76 -5.39
C ARG A 171 16.16 8.20 -5.21
N GLU A 172 15.99 9.02 -6.24
CA GLU A 172 16.27 10.45 -6.16
C GLU A 172 15.30 11.12 -5.17
N ASP A 173 15.83 11.98 -4.30
CA ASP A 173 15.06 12.57 -3.21
C ASP A 173 13.83 13.36 -3.71
N MET A 174 13.94 14.02 -4.86
CA MET A 174 12.82 14.74 -5.48
C MET A 174 11.68 13.78 -5.88
N LEU A 175 12.00 12.67 -6.54
CA LEU A 175 11.01 11.68 -6.98
C LEU A 175 10.35 10.99 -5.79
N LEU A 176 11.14 10.63 -4.76
CA LEU A 176 10.63 10.05 -3.52
C LEU A 176 9.71 11.03 -2.77
N LYS A 177 10.07 12.31 -2.71
CA LYS A 177 9.22 13.36 -2.12
C LYS A 177 7.90 13.52 -2.86
N ASN A 178 7.94 13.56 -4.20
CA ASN A 178 6.74 13.65 -5.02
C ASN A 178 5.85 12.41 -4.82
N ALA A 179 6.43 11.20 -4.85
CA ALA A 179 5.70 9.96 -4.60
C ALA A 179 5.04 9.92 -3.21
N LYS A 180 5.73 10.38 -2.17
CA LYS A 180 5.17 10.52 -0.82
C LYS A 180 3.90 11.38 -0.81
N GLU A 181 3.98 12.61 -1.32
CA GLU A 181 2.84 13.54 -1.32
C GLU A 181 1.69 12.97 -2.18
N ILE A 182 1.98 12.32 -3.31
CA ILE A 182 0.96 11.67 -4.13
C ILE A 182 0.27 10.53 -3.36
N ILE A 183 1.01 9.72 -2.59
CA ILE A 183 0.43 8.70 -1.71
C ILE A 183 -0.50 9.36 -0.69
N GLU A 184 -0.06 10.42 -0.03
CA GLU A 184 -0.85 11.14 0.98
C GLU A 184 -2.15 11.72 0.39
N ARG A 185 -2.09 12.38 -0.77
CA ARG A 185 -3.28 12.88 -1.48
C ARG A 185 -4.22 11.76 -1.93
N SER A 186 -3.67 10.60 -2.30
CA SER A 186 -4.45 9.43 -2.69
C SER A 186 -5.18 8.80 -1.49
N LYS A 187 -4.53 8.76 -0.32
CA LYS A 187 -5.12 8.29 0.95
C LYS A 187 -6.35 9.11 1.32
N LEU A 188 -6.27 10.43 1.22
CA LEU A 188 -7.38 11.35 1.50
C LEU A 188 -8.62 11.09 0.63
N ARG A 189 -8.43 10.48 -0.55
CA ARG A 189 -9.50 10.12 -1.49
C ARG A 189 -9.97 8.68 -1.34
N GLY A 190 -9.36 7.91 -0.43
CA GLY A 190 -9.68 6.50 -0.29
C GLY A 190 -9.23 5.66 -1.49
N ILE A 191 -8.29 6.09 -2.33
CA ILE A 191 -7.86 5.30 -3.49
C ILE A 191 -7.01 4.11 -3.00
N PRO A 192 -7.31 2.84 -3.36
CA PRO A 192 -6.42 1.71 -3.10
C PRO A 192 -5.00 1.95 -3.63
N ILE A 193 -3.98 1.67 -2.83
CA ILE A 193 -2.58 1.96 -3.17
C ILE A 193 -1.75 0.69 -3.03
N ILE A 194 -1.13 0.26 -4.13
CA ILE A 194 -0.19 -0.84 -4.19
C ILE A 194 1.21 -0.21 -4.16
N ILE A 195 2.04 -0.60 -3.20
CA ILE A 195 3.41 -0.14 -3.07
C ILE A 195 4.34 -1.30 -3.43
N ASP A 196 5.18 -1.12 -4.45
CA ASP A 196 6.14 -2.12 -4.94
C ASP A 196 7.53 -1.48 -5.12
N ALA A 197 8.57 -2.29 -5.25
CA ALA A 197 9.93 -1.85 -5.59
C ALA A 197 10.42 -0.61 -4.79
N ASP A 198 10.81 0.48 -5.47
CA ASP A 198 11.31 1.69 -4.80
C ASP A 198 10.23 2.47 -4.03
N GLY A 199 8.95 2.18 -4.25
CA GLY A 199 7.89 2.62 -3.35
C GLY A 199 8.05 1.99 -1.95
N LEU A 200 8.48 0.73 -1.88
CA LEU A 200 8.77 0.06 -0.60
C LEU A 200 10.04 0.61 0.04
N TRP A 201 10.99 1.10 -0.77
CA TRP A 201 12.15 1.83 -0.25
C TRP A 201 11.74 3.14 0.43
N LEU A 202 10.80 3.90 -0.16
CA LEU A 202 10.20 5.06 0.49
C LEU A 202 9.53 4.69 1.81
N VAL A 203 8.72 3.62 1.83
CA VAL A 203 8.03 3.15 3.05
C VAL A 203 9.03 2.70 4.11
N ALA A 204 10.14 2.06 3.75
CA ALA A 204 11.18 1.68 4.72
C ALA A 204 11.87 2.90 5.36
N LYS A 205 11.98 4.02 4.63
CA LYS A 205 12.50 5.28 5.19
C LYS A 205 11.46 6.00 6.07
N GLU A 206 10.21 5.99 5.65
CA GLU A 206 9.13 6.71 6.32
C GLU A 206 7.83 5.87 6.34
N PRO A 207 7.69 4.92 7.28
CA PRO A 207 6.55 4.00 7.30
C PRO A 207 5.19 4.70 7.44
N SER A 208 5.16 5.86 8.12
CA SER A 208 3.97 6.69 8.33
C SER A 208 3.28 7.13 7.05
N VAL A 209 3.99 7.12 5.90
CA VAL A 209 3.41 7.47 4.60
C VAL A 209 2.19 6.60 4.27
N ILE A 210 2.20 5.32 4.66
CA ILE A 210 1.13 4.36 4.34
C ILE A 210 0.59 3.60 5.57
N GLN A 211 1.29 3.63 6.70
CA GLN A 211 0.89 2.95 7.93
C GLN A 211 -0.58 3.25 8.32
N GLY A 212 -1.31 2.19 8.69
CA GLY A 212 -2.71 2.25 9.10
C GLY A 212 -3.74 2.46 7.98
N TYR A 213 -3.30 2.69 6.74
CA TYR A 213 -4.20 2.91 5.61
C TYR A 213 -4.76 1.59 5.06
N GLN A 214 -5.94 1.17 5.51
CA GLN A 214 -6.49 -0.17 5.24
C GLN A 214 -6.63 -0.56 3.75
N ARG A 215 -6.57 0.39 2.81
CA ARG A 215 -6.59 0.15 1.34
C ARG A 215 -5.19 0.12 0.72
N GLY A 216 -4.14 0.13 1.55
CA GLY A 216 -2.74 -0.02 1.17
C GLY A 216 -2.33 -1.49 1.11
N ILE A 217 -1.57 -1.84 0.08
CA ILE A 217 -1.04 -3.20 -0.13
C ILE A 217 0.45 -3.11 -0.44
N LEU A 218 1.27 -3.85 0.30
CA LEU A 218 2.73 -3.88 0.13
C LEU A 218 3.14 -5.19 -0.54
N THR A 219 4.00 -5.15 -1.56
CA THR A 219 4.42 -6.35 -2.31
C THR A 219 5.92 -6.65 -2.23
N PRO A 220 6.55 -6.73 -1.04
CA PRO A 220 7.99 -6.89 -0.94
C PRO A 220 8.49 -8.26 -1.39
N ASN A 221 9.63 -8.27 -2.07
CA ASN A 221 10.50 -9.45 -2.09
C ASN A 221 11.21 -9.62 -0.74
N PHE A 222 11.95 -10.71 -0.56
CA PHE A 222 12.65 -11.00 0.70
C PHE A 222 13.58 -9.86 1.18
N MET A 223 14.31 -9.20 0.28
CA MET A 223 15.24 -8.12 0.64
C MET A 223 14.51 -6.80 0.98
N GLU A 224 13.40 -6.51 0.28
CA GLU A 224 12.51 -5.40 0.62
C GLU A 224 11.81 -5.64 1.95
N PHE A 225 11.37 -6.86 2.20
CA PHE A 225 10.70 -7.28 3.42
C PHE A 225 11.62 -7.16 4.63
N THR A 226 12.86 -7.64 4.51
CA THR A 226 13.87 -7.51 5.58
C THR A 226 14.07 -6.04 5.96
N ARG A 227 14.24 -5.16 4.98
CA ARG A 227 14.39 -3.71 5.22
C ARG A 227 13.17 -3.10 5.89
N LEU A 228 11.95 -3.47 5.46
CA LEU A 228 10.72 -2.98 6.08
C LEU A 228 10.55 -3.48 7.50
N TYR A 229 10.87 -4.76 7.75
CA TYR A 229 10.80 -5.38 9.06
C TYR A 229 11.74 -4.68 10.04
N GLU A 230 13.01 -4.53 9.66
CA GLU A 230 14.03 -3.89 10.48
C GLU A 230 13.70 -2.41 10.75
N ALA A 231 13.19 -1.69 9.75
CA ALA A 231 12.75 -0.30 9.90
C ALA A 231 11.57 -0.16 10.88
N MET A 232 10.66 -1.12 10.91
CA MET A 232 9.48 -1.09 11.78
C MET A 232 9.77 -1.58 13.20
N HIS A 233 10.48 -2.70 13.33
CA HIS A 233 10.71 -3.36 14.61
C HIS A 233 11.99 -2.92 15.31
N HIS A 234 12.89 -2.24 14.59
CA HIS A 234 14.20 -1.81 15.11
C HIS A 234 15.06 -2.99 15.59
N GLU A 235 14.83 -4.17 15.01
CA GLU A 235 15.54 -5.41 15.29
C GLU A 235 15.75 -6.22 13.98
N PRO A 236 16.80 -7.05 13.89
CA PRO A 236 17.03 -7.91 12.73
C PRO A 236 15.88 -8.87 12.49
N LEU A 237 15.59 -9.16 11.23
CA LEU A 237 14.59 -10.15 10.86
C LEU A 237 15.00 -11.56 11.33
N ASP A 238 14.12 -12.22 12.08
CA ASP A 238 14.19 -13.67 12.28
C ASP A 238 13.75 -14.39 10.98
N SER A 239 14.70 -15.04 10.32
CA SER A 239 14.47 -15.77 9.05
C SER A 239 14.00 -17.22 9.26
N THR A 240 13.72 -17.65 10.48
CA THR A 240 13.28 -19.04 10.74
C THR A 240 11.80 -19.26 10.46
N ASP A 241 10.95 -18.23 10.61
CA ASP A 241 9.51 -18.30 10.36
C ASP A 241 9.00 -17.06 9.61
N HIS A 242 9.06 -17.12 8.27
CA HIS A 242 8.59 -16.04 7.41
C HIS A 242 7.10 -15.73 7.56
N LYS A 243 6.26 -16.71 7.92
CA LYS A 243 4.81 -16.50 8.08
C LYS A 243 4.54 -15.63 9.30
N ARG A 244 5.18 -15.97 10.42
CA ARG A 244 5.11 -15.18 11.64
C ARG A 244 5.67 -13.77 11.45
N SER A 245 6.83 -13.63 10.83
CA SER A 245 7.44 -12.32 10.59
C SER A 245 6.57 -11.45 9.66
N ALA A 246 5.96 -12.04 8.62
CA ALA A 246 5.03 -11.33 7.74
C ALA A 246 3.79 -10.83 8.50
N GLN A 247 3.22 -11.66 9.37
CA GLN A 247 2.08 -11.29 10.21
C GLN A 247 2.45 -10.15 11.18
N GLN A 248 3.60 -10.25 11.83
CA GLN A 248 4.12 -9.21 12.74
C GLN A 248 4.28 -7.87 12.04
N LEU A 249 4.92 -7.86 10.86
CA LEU A 249 5.10 -6.63 10.08
C LEU A 249 3.75 -6.04 9.69
N SER A 250 2.81 -6.86 9.23
CA SER A 250 1.46 -6.39 8.88
C SER A 250 0.75 -5.74 10.07
N ILE A 251 0.81 -6.34 11.26
CA ILE A 251 0.26 -5.78 12.50
C ILE A 251 0.94 -4.44 12.84
N ALA A 252 2.28 -4.40 12.83
CA ALA A 252 3.05 -3.19 13.12
C ALA A 252 2.74 -2.05 12.13
N MET A 253 2.48 -2.39 10.87
CA MET A 253 2.05 -1.45 9.84
C MET A 253 0.58 -1.03 9.95
N GLY A 254 -0.14 -1.47 10.99
CA GLY A 254 -1.55 -1.13 11.22
C GLY A 254 -2.52 -1.99 10.41
N HIS A 255 -2.24 -3.30 10.31
CA HIS A 255 -3.03 -4.28 9.56
C HIS A 255 -3.08 -4.04 8.04
N LEU A 256 -1.98 -3.52 7.47
CA LEU A 256 -1.85 -3.43 6.01
C LEU A 256 -1.73 -4.81 5.39
N THR A 257 -2.31 -5.00 4.22
CA THR A 257 -2.10 -6.24 3.46
C THR A 257 -0.67 -6.30 2.93
N LEU A 258 0.00 -7.41 3.22
CA LEU A 258 1.37 -7.70 2.81
C LEU A 258 1.36 -8.92 1.89
N VAL A 259 2.06 -8.82 0.76
CA VAL A 259 2.36 -9.93 -0.16
C VAL A 259 3.88 -10.15 -0.12
N LEU A 260 4.32 -11.05 0.74
CA LEU A 260 5.73 -11.46 0.81
C LEU A 260 6.01 -12.44 -0.32
N LYS A 261 6.70 -11.95 -1.36
CA LYS A 261 7.04 -12.70 -2.57
C LYS A 261 8.13 -13.73 -2.29
N GLY A 262 7.93 -14.99 -2.66
CA GLY A 262 8.81 -16.10 -2.32
C GLY A 262 8.68 -17.30 -3.25
N GLU A 263 9.18 -18.46 -2.79
CA GLU A 263 8.88 -19.74 -3.43
C GLU A 263 7.38 -20.04 -3.35
N GLU A 264 6.82 -19.89 -2.15
CA GLU A 264 5.42 -19.65 -1.91
C GLU A 264 5.22 -18.19 -1.52
N ASP A 265 4.15 -17.57 -2.00
CA ASP A 265 3.83 -16.20 -1.65
C ASP A 265 2.94 -16.20 -0.41
N ILE A 266 3.39 -15.52 0.64
CA ILE A 266 2.66 -15.36 1.90
C ILE A 266 1.88 -14.06 1.85
N ILE A 267 0.56 -14.14 2.05
CA ILE A 267 -0.33 -12.99 1.94
C ILE A 267 -1.07 -12.83 3.27
N THR A 268 -0.94 -11.68 3.93
CA THR A 268 -1.55 -11.48 5.26
C THR A 268 -1.97 -10.03 5.48
N ASP A 269 -3.04 -9.83 6.24
CA ASP A 269 -3.46 -8.53 6.80
C ASP A 269 -3.24 -8.46 8.33
N GLY A 270 -2.40 -9.36 8.85
CA GLY A 270 -2.09 -9.49 10.27
C GLY A 270 -3.13 -10.30 11.04
N LYS A 271 -4.34 -10.46 10.51
CA LYS A 271 -5.42 -11.26 11.11
C LYS A 271 -5.61 -12.59 10.42
N ASN A 272 -5.64 -12.56 9.09
CA ASN A 272 -5.79 -13.70 8.23
C ASN A 272 -4.49 -13.94 7.45
N MET A 273 -4.26 -15.19 7.07
CA MET A 273 -3.10 -15.56 6.26
C MET A 273 -3.50 -16.54 5.17
N LEU A 274 -3.08 -16.22 3.95
CA LEU A 274 -3.17 -17.06 2.78
C LEU A 274 -1.76 -17.42 2.31
N THR A 275 -1.63 -18.57 1.69
CA THR A 275 -0.40 -18.98 1.01
C THR A 275 -0.75 -19.35 -0.41
N CYS A 276 -0.13 -18.71 -1.38
CA CYS A 276 -0.20 -19.16 -2.77
C CYS A 276 0.97 -20.12 -3.00
N SER A 277 0.67 -21.39 -3.27
CA SER A 277 1.67 -22.45 -3.57
C SER A 277 1.68 -22.88 -5.05
N GLN A 278 0.77 -22.33 -5.87
CA GLN A 278 0.72 -22.52 -7.33
C GLN A 278 2.08 -22.38 -8.00
N GLU A 279 2.65 -23.48 -8.48
CA GLU A 279 3.92 -23.46 -9.21
C GLU A 279 3.98 -22.32 -10.24
N GLY A 280 5.05 -21.53 -10.16
CA GLY A 280 5.37 -20.46 -11.10
C GLY A 280 6.39 -20.95 -12.13
N SER A 281 7.60 -20.39 -12.07
CA SER A 281 8.68 -20.69 -13.00
C SER A 281 10.01 -20.89 -12.27
N GLY A 282 10.84 -21.80 -12.77
CA GLY A 282 12.24 -21.92 -12.32
C GLY A 282 13.13 -20.76 -12.80
N ARG A 283 12.63 -19.89 -13.68
CA ARG A 283 13.37 -18.74 -14.23
C ARG A 283 12.99 -17.44 -13.52
N ARG A 284 14.01 -16.72 -13.04
CA ARG A 284 13.87 -15.36 -12.48
C ARG A 284 14.04 -14.26 -13.54
N CYS A 285 12.97 -13.87 -14.19
CA CYS A 285 12.93 -12.72 -15.11
C CYS A 285 12.82 -11.40 -14.35
N GLY A 286 13.53 -10.36 -14.80
CA GLY A 286 13.30 -9.00 -14.33
C GLY A 286 11.96 -8.48 -14.87
N GLY A 287 11.07 -8.01 -13.99
CA GLY A 287 9.75 -7.50 -14.35
C GLY A 287 8.55 -8.32 -13.88
N GLN A 288 8.78 -9.49 -13.26
CA GLN A 288 7.68 -10.31 -12.70
C GLN A 288 6.91 -9.59 -11.58
N GLY A 289 7.61 -8.82 -10.75
CA GLY A 289 6.99 -8.00 -9.70
C GLY A 289 6.10 -6.90 -10.28
N ASP A 290 6.51 -6.32 -11.41
CA ASP A 290 5.73 -5.29 -12.11
C ASP A 290 4.42 -5.86 -12.67
N LEU A 291 4.45 -7.09 -13.22
CA LEU A 291 3.22 -7.81 -13.61
C LEU A 291 2.26 -7.98 -12.44
N LEU A 292 2.78 -8.40 -11.28
CA LEU A 292 2.00 -8.58 -10.06
C LEU A 292 1.38 -7.26 -9.60
N SER A 293 2.18 -6.21 -9.45
CA SER A 293 1.71 -4.92 -8.93
C SER A 293 0.70 -4.25 -9.87
N GLY A 294 0.93 -4.32 -11.18
CA GLY A 294 -0.04 -3.88 -12.19
C GLY A 294 -1.36 -4.63 -12.15
N SER A 295 -1.31 -5.96 -12.11
CA SER A 295 -2.50 -6.82 -11.99
C SER A 295 -3.25 -6.56 -10.68
N LEU A 296 -2.50 -6.42 -9.58
CA LEU A 296 -3.05 -6.15 -8.25
C LEU A 296 -3.76 -4.79 -8.18
N GLY A 297 -3.30 -3.79 -8.91
CA GLY A 297 -4.02 -2.52 -9.10
C GLY A 297 -5.45 -2.74 -9.57
N VAL A 298 -5.65 -3.63 -10.55
CA VAL A 298 -6.97 -3.97 -11.10
C VAL A 298 -7.82 -4.75 -10.11
N PHE A 299 -7.26 -5.84 -9.56
CA PHE A 299 -7.97 -6.66 -8.58
C PHE A 299 -8.37 -5.88 -7.33
N ALA A 300 -7.53 -4.95 -6.86
CA ALA A 300 -7.84 -4.11 -5.72
C ALA A 300 -9.05 -3.20 -6.03
N HIS A 301 -9.08 -2.57 -7.20
CA HIS A 301 -10.24 -1.79 -7.63
C HIS A 301 -11.51 -2.66 -7.63
N TRP A 302 -11.48 -3.80 -8.30
CA TRP A 302 -12.63 -4.70 -8.41
C TRP A 302 -13.11 -5.19 -7.04
N ALA A 303 -12.20 -5.63 -6.16
CA ALA A 303 -12.54 -6.08 -4.82
C ALA A 303 -13.20 -4.98 -3.99
N PHE A 304 -12.67 -3.77 -3.99
CA PHE A 304 -13.25 -2.66 -3.24
C PHE A 304 -14.52 -2.07 -3.87
N SER A 305 -14.76 -2.28 -5.17
CA SER A 305 -15.97 -1.84 -5.86
C SER A 305 -17.08 -2.89 -5.84
N SER A 306 -16.76 -4.14 -5.49
CA SER A 306 -17.74 -5.22 -5.37
C SER A 306 -18.64 -5.06 -4.12
N PRO A 307 -19.86 -5.64 -4.12
CA PRO A 307 -20.70 -5.66 -2.92
C PRO A 307 -19.99 -6.32 -1.72
N PRO A 308 -20.22 -5.89 -0.47
CA PRO A 308 -19.55 -6.44 0.71
C PRO A 308 -19.63 -7.97 0.83
N ASP A 309 -20.74 -8.57 0.36
CA ASP A 309 -20.96 -10.01 0.41
C ASP A 309 -20.08 -10.79 -0.59
N ALA A 310 -19.53 -10.13 -1.62
CA ALA A 310 -18.69 -10.77 -2.64
C ALA A 310 -17.44 -11.43 -2.02
N VAL A 311 -16.89 -10.82 -0.97
CA VAL A 311 -15.71 -11.28 -0.24
C VAL A 311 -16.05 -12.04 1.06
N LYS A 312 -17.34 -12.23 1.37
CA LYS A 312 -17.84 -12.99 2.55
C LYS A 312 -17.15 -12.63 3.87
N GLY A 313 -16.93 -11.34 4.11
CA GLY A 313 -16.29 -10.82 5.34
C GLY A 313 -14.76 -10.89 5.35
N MET A 314 -14.12 -11.45 4.32
CA MET A 314 -12.67 -11.35 4.13
C MET A 314 -12.27 -9.94 3.70
N ASN A 315 -11.07 -9.50 4.09
CA ASN A 315 -10.52 -8.22 3.65
C ASN A 315 -10.41 -8.17 2.11
N PRO A 316 -11.01 -7.17 1.42
CA PRO A 316 -10.93 -7.03 -0.04
C PRO A 316 -9.49 -6.99 -0.57
N SER A 317 -8.57 -6.36 0.15
CA SER A 317 -7.14 -6.32 -0.22
C SER A 317 -6.51 -7.71 -0.22
N LEU A 318 -6.90 -8.58 0.71
CA LEU A 318 -6.40 -9.95 0.81
C LEU A 318 -6.90 -10.82 -0.37
N VAL A 319 -8.18 -10.69 -0.72
CA VAL A 319 -8.78 -11.36 -1.89
C VAL A 319 -8.11 -10.88 -3.17
N ALA A 320 -7.95 -9.57 -3.34
CA ALA A 320 -7.28 -8.97 -4.49
C ALA A 320 -5.82 -9.44 -4.63
N ALA A 321 -5.07 -9.41 -3.53
CA ALA A 321 -3.68 -9.86 -3.46
C ALA A 321 -3.56 -11.34 -3.87
N PHE A 322 -4.45 -12.20 -3.37
CA PHE A 322 -4.46 -13.60 -3.74
C PHE A 322 -4.76 -13.79 -5.23
N GLY A 323 -5.79 -13.12 -5.77
CA GLY A 323 -6.15 -13.20 -7.19
C GLY A 323 -5.00 -12.78 -8.12
N ALA A 324 -4.37 -11.64 -7.84
CA ALA A 324 -3.24 -11.13 -8.63
C ALA A 324 -2.00 -12.03 -8.55
N THR A 325 -1.71 -12.57 -7.36
CA THR A 325 -0.60 -13.50 -7.13
C THR A 325 -0.81 -14.81 -7.88
N TYR A 326 -2.00 -15.39 -7.76
CA TYR A 326 -2.36 -16.64 -8.41
C TYR A 326 -2.32 -16.50 -9.95
N LEU A 327 -2.83 -15.39 -10.48
CA LEU A 327 -2.72 -15.06 -11.89
C LEU A 327 -1.27 -14.94 -12.35
N THR A 328 -0.46 -14.16 -11.64
CA THR A 328 0.94 -13.90 -12.02
C THR A 328 1.75 -15.20 -12.06
N ARG A 329 1.60 -16.06 -11.05
CA ARG A 329 2.28 -17.36 -11.02
C ARG A 329 1.79 -18.28 -12.14
N GLN A 330 0.50 -18.27 -12.46
CA GLN A 330 -0.06 -19.03 -13.58
C GLN A 330 0.43 -18.53 -14.95
N CYS A 331 0.60 -17.21 -15.14
CA CYS A 331 1.24 -16.65 -16.33
C CYS A 331 2.69 -17.10 -16.44
N ASN A 332 3.42 -17.03 -15.32
CA ASN A 332 4.82 -17.44 -15.24
C ASN A 332 5.00 -18.90 -15.62
N ARG A 333 4.17 -19.79 -15.07
CA ARG A 333 4.17 -21.22 -15.38
C ARG A 333 3.94 -21.48 -16.86
N GLN A 334 2.92 -20.86 -17.45
CA GLN A 334 2.59 -21.06 -18.85
C GLN A 334 3.72 -20.56 -19.78
N ALA A 335 4.26 -19.37 -19.51
CA ALA A 335 5.36 -18.82 -20.29
C ALA A 335 6.65 -19.66 -20.13
N PHE A 336 6.90 -20.20 -18.93
CA PHE A 336 8.02 -21.09 -18.68
C PHE A 336 7.88 -22.44 -19.39
N HIS A 337 6.69 -23.04 -19.44
CA HIS A 337 6.48 -24.25 -20.23
C HIS A 337 6.73 -24.04 -21.73
N LYS A 338 6.43 -22.84 -22.26
CA LYS A 338 6.62 -22.53 -23.68
C LYS A 338 8.07 -22.17 -24.03
N HIS A 339 8.75 -21.42 -23.17
CA HIS A 339 10.04 -20.79 -23.49
C HIS A 339 11.21 -21.25 -22.60
N SER A 340 10.93 -21.93 -21.49
CA SER A 340 11.92 -22.50 -20.57
C SER A 340 13.03 -21.49 -20.19
N ARG A 341 14.28 -21.76 -20.57
CA ARG A 341 15.43 -20.90 -20.25
C ARG A 341 15.29 -19.48 -20.80
N SER A 342 14.65 -19.31 -21.95
CA SER A 342 14.52 -18.03 -22.63
C SER A 342 13.27 -17.24 -22.24
N THR A 343 12.46 -17.75 -21.30
CA THR A 343 11.29 -17.01 -20.80
C THR A 343 11.68 -15.61 -20.35
N SER A 344 10.90 -14.64 -20.78
CA SER A 344 10.98 -13.23 -20.47
C SER A 344 9.66 -12.73 -19.89
N THR A 345 9.68 -11.51 -19.34
CA THR A 345 8.47 -10.86 -18.83
C THR A 345 7.46 -10.56 -19.93
N SER A 346 7.94 -10.25 -21.15
CA SER A 346 7.08 -10.07 -22.32
C SER A 346 6.31 -11.34 -22.69
N ASP A 347 6.92 -12.52 -22.53
CA ASP A 347 6.24 -13.80 -22.76
C ASP A 347 5.13 -14.02 -21.74
N MET A 348 5.37 -13.66 -20.46
CA MET A 348 4.36 -13.76 -19.41
C MET A 348 3.13 -12.88 -19.68
N ILE A 349 3.32 -11.70 -20.28
CA ILE A 349 2.21 -10.80 -20.65
C ILE A 349 1.29 -11.45 -21.67
N GLN A 350 1.83 -12.24 -22.61
CA GLN A 350 1.03 -12.96 -23.60
C GLN A 350 0.15 -14.04 -22.96
N GLU A 351 0.52 -14.55 -21.78
CA GLU A 351 -0.24 -15.56 -21.06
C GLU A 351 -1.35 -14.98 -20.15
N ILE A 352 -1.43 -13.66 -19.96
CA ILE A 352 -2.40 -13.06 -19.03
C ILE A 352 -3.83 -13.45 -19.40
N SER A 353 -4.21 -13.33 -20.68
CA SER A 353 -5.58 -13.63 -21.11
C SER A 353 -5.95 -15.12 -20.96
N SER A 354 -5.05 -16.03 -21.36
CA SER A 354 -5.28 -17.47 -21.23
C SER A 354 -5.31 -17.91 -19.77
N ALA A 355 -4.41 -17.37 -18.93
CA ALA A 355 -4.38 -17.59 -17.50
C ALA A 355 -5.68 -17.10 -16.84
N PHE A 356 -6.08 -15.85 -17.12
CA PHE A 356 -7.26 -15.23 -16.52
C PHE A 356 -8.52 -16.04 -16.81
N LYS A 357 -8.75 -16.41 -18.08
CA LYS A 357 -9.87 -17.27 -18.49
C LYS A 357 -9.90 -18.58 -17.72
N LYS A 358 -8.76 -19.27 -17.66
CA LYS A 358 -8.61 -20.56 -16.96
C LYS A 358 -8.85 -20.46 -15.45
N LEU A 359 -8.48 -19.34 -14.82
CA LEU A 359 -8.57 -19.22 -13.36
C LEU A 359 -9.93 -18.68 -12.91
N PHE A 360 -10.50 -17.74 -13.66
CA PHE A 360 -11.60 -16.91 -13.16
C PHE A 360 -12.87 -16.93 -14.01
N GLU A 361 -12.82 -17.39 -15.25
CA GLU A 361 -13.98 -17.43 -16.15
C GLU A 361 -14.45 -18.85 -16.49
N SER A 362 -13.71 -19.88 -16.06
CA SER A 362 -14.02 -21.29 -16.29
C SER A 362 -14.81 -21.97 -15.19
#